data_AF-A0A6C1PF44-F1
#
_entry.id   AF-A0A6C1PF44-F1
#
_cell.length_a   1.000
_cell.length_b   1.000
_cell.length_c   1.000
_cell.angle_alpha   90.00
_cell.angle_beta   90.00
_cell.angle_gamma   90.00
#
_symmetry.space_group_name_H-M   'P 1'
#
loop_
_entity.id
_entity.type
_entity.pdbx_description
1 polymer ?
#
loop_
_entity_poly.entity_id
_entity_poly.type
_entity_poly.pdbx_seq_one_letter_code
_entity_poly.pdbx_strand_id
1 'polypeptide(L)'
;MSMLLILRRRRHSRRHASVIDRAIAIGYVLSVDNLVIEAHYDEDARVWVAVNDELGLATEAETLDVLTYKLQEMVPELAMLNDLQVSRPVRFTLRSVRRATAFA
;
A
#
# COMPACT_ATOMS: atom_id res chain seq x y z
N MET A 1 -36.94 -15.68 32.00
CA MET A 1 -38.14 -14.82 31.81
C MET A 1 -37.65 -13.47 31.32
N SER A 2 -37.59 -13.26 29.99
CA SER A 2 -38.60 -12.52 29.19
C SER A 2 -38.48 -11.00 29.37
N MET A 3 -38.46 -10.12 28.37
CA MET A 3 -38.45 -10.20 26.91
C MET A 3 -38.24 -8.76 26.38
N LEU A 4 -37.33 -8.62 25.41
CA LEU A 4 -37.29 -7.71 24.23
C LEU A 4 -38.17 -6.43 24.16
N LEU A 5 -37.57 -5.31 23.73
CA LEU A 5 -37.97 -4.34 22.66
C LEU A 5 -37.21 -3.02 22.93
N ILE A 6 -36.47 -2.40 22.01
CA ILE A 6 -36.90 -1.89 20.70
C ILE A 6 -35.73 -1.93 19.71
N LEU A 7 -35.94 -2.69 18.63
CA LEU A 7 -35.21 -2.58 17.37
C LEU A 7 -35.77 -1.39 16.58
N ARG A 8 -34.95 -0.38 16.27
CA ARG A 8 -35.24 0.49 15.12
C ARG A 8 -34.47 -0.04 13.91
N ARG A 9 -35.22 -0.78 13.09
CA ARG A 9 -34.81 -1.29 11.77
C ARG A 9 -34.30 -0.13 10.89
N ARG A 10 -33.07 -0.24 10.39
CA ARG A 10 -32.77 0.08 8.99
C ARG A 10 -32.34 -1.20 8.30
N ARG A 11 -33.30 -1.86 7.66
CA ARG A 11 -33.00 -2.81 6.58
C ARG A 11 -32.74 -1.95 5.34
N HIS A 12 -31.50 -1.93 4.87
CA HIS A 12 -31.26 -1.82 3.44
C HIS A 12 -30.27 -2.93 3.05
N SER A 13 -30.79 -3.84 2.24
CA SER A 13 -30.10 -4.80 1.37
C SER A 13 -29.00 -5.69 1.95
N ARG A 14 -29.38 -6.93 2.27
CA ARG A 14 -28.49 -8.09 2.18
C ARG A 14 -28.06 -8.27 0.73
N ARG A 15 -26.75 -8.28 0.45
CA ARG A 15 -26.00 -9.36 -0.22
C ARG A 15 -24.58 -8.84 -0.47
N HIS A 16 -23.59 -9.62 -0.04
CA HIS A 16 -22.15 -9.30 0.09
C HIS A 16 -21.75 -8.49 1.34
N ALA A 17 -21.87 -9.12 2.51
CA ALA A 17 -20.82 -8.92 3.52
C ALA A 17 -19.52 -9.42 2.86
N SER A 18 -18.60 -8.51 2.55
CA SER A 18 -17.33 -8.89 1.94
C SER A 18 -16.55 -9.77 2.92
N VAL A 19 -15.65 -10.61 2.43
CA VAL A 19 -14.79 -11.49 3.26
C VAL A 19 -14.08 -10.69 4.37
N ILE A 20 -13.84 -9.39 4.14
CA ILE A 20 -13.21 -8.42 5.04
C ILE A 20 -14.01 -8.25 6.35
N ASP A 21 -15.35 -8.21 6.29
CA ASP A 21 -16.19 -8.00 7.48
C ASP A 21 -16.16 -9.20 8.45
N ARG A 22 -15.82 -10.41 7.97
CA ARG A 22 -15.71 -11.60 8.83
C ARG A 22 -14.31 -11.78 9.43
N ALA A 23 -13.26 -11.23 8.82
CA ALA A 23 -11.88 -11.34 9.31
C ALA A 23 -11.67 -10.58 10.64
N ILE A 24 -12.34 -9.43 10.79
CA ILE A 24 -12.26 -8.57 11.98
C ILE A 24 -12.83 -9.29 13.23
N ALA A 25 -13.79 -10.21 13.06
CA ALA A 25 -14.45 -10.91 14.17
C ALA A 25 -13.59 -12.02 14.84
N ILE A 26 -12.45 -12.40 14.26
CA ILE A 26 -11.61 -13.51 14.74
C ILE A 26 -10.15 -13.06 15.00
N GLY A 27 -9.86 -11.76 14.99
CA GLY A 27 -8.51 -11.24 15.23
C GLY A 27 -7.55 -11.40 14.05
N TYR A 28 -8.05 -11.63 12.83
CA TYR A 28 -7.25 -11.56 11.62
C TYR A 28 -7.13 -10.09 11.21
N VAL A 29 -6.01 -9.46 11.57
CA VAL A 29 -5.58 -8.20 10.96
C VAL A 29 -5.19 -8.55 9.52
N LEU A 30 -5.90 -8.01 8.53
CA LEU A 30 -5.52 -8.16 7.13
C LEU A 30 -4.21 -7.37 6.93
N SER A 31 -3.09 -8.08 6.91
CA SER A 31 -1.79 -7.52 6.56
C SER A 31 -1.80 -7.09 5.10
N VAL A 32 -1.33 -5.87 4.81
CA VAL A 32 -1.10 -5.42 3.43
C VAL A 32 0.15 -6.13 2.91
N ASP A 33 -0.03 -7.35 2.40
CA ASP A 33 1.08 -8.18 1.90
C ASP A 33 1.51 -7.82 0.47
N ASN A 34 0.91 -6.79 -0.14
CA ASN A 34 1.15 -6.40 -1.52
C ASN A 34 1.40 -4.90 -1.67
N LEU A 35 2.44 -4.39 -1.00
CA LEU A 35 2.87 -3.01 -1.14
C LEU A 35 3.57 -2.81 -2.50
N VAL A 36 3.02 -1.94 -3.34
CA VAL A 36 3.58 -1.60 -4.65
C VAL A 36 4.08 -0.17 -4.62
N ILE A 37 5.33 0.02 -5.02
CA ILE A 37 5.95 1.34 -5.12
C ILE A 37 6.16 1.65 -6.60
N GLU A 38 5.58 2.75 -7.05
CA GLU A 38 5.73 3.21 -8.42
C GLU A 38 7.00 4.03 -8.55
N ALA A 39 7.83 3.69 -9.53
CA ALA A 39 8.98 4.48 -9.91
C ALA A 39 8.89 4.87 -11.38
N HIS A 40 9.14 6.14 -11.67
CA HIS A 40 9.23 6.66 -13.02
C HIS A 40 10.61 7.27 -13.25
N TYR A 41 11.15 7.08 -14.44
CA TYR A 41 12.36 7.78 -14.83
C TYR A 41 12.01 9.17 -15.36
N ASP A 42 12.59 10.19 -14.75
CA ASP A 42 12.56 11.57 -15.22
C ASP A 42 13.76 11.79 -16.15
N GLU A 43 13.50 12.04 -17.44
CA GLU A 43 14.57 12.23 -18.44
C GLU A 43 15.26 13.59 -18.31
N ASP A 44 14.57 14.61 -17.80
CA ASP A 44 15.13 15.97 -17.65
C ASP A 44 16.11 16.01 -16.47
N ALA A 45 15.72 15.39 -15.35
CA ALA A 45 16.54 15.28 -14.15
C ALA A 45 17.50 14.08 -14.18
N ARG A 46 17.30 13.12 -15.10
CA ARG A 46 18.06 11.87 -15.24
C ARG A 46 18.07 10.99 -14.00
N VAL A 47 16.98 11.02 -13.24
CA VAL A 47 16.81 10.25 -12.00
C VAL A 47 15.55 9.40 -12.05
N TRP A 48 15.56 8.31 -11.31
CA TRP A 48 14.37 7.57 -10.94
C TRP A 48 13.70 8.24 -9.75
N VAL A 49 12.40 8.48 -9.85
CA VAL A 49 11.57 9.07 -8.80
C VAL A 49 10.54 8.03 -8.35
N ALA A 50 10.51 7.74 -7.05
CA ALA A 50 9.54 6.85 -6.41
C ALA A 50 8.57 7.63 -5.53
N VAL A 51 7.27 7.33 -5.67
CA VAL A 51 6.21 7.94 -4.87
C VAL A 51 5.22 6.87 -4.41
N ASN A 52 4.77 6.96 -3.16
CA ASN A 52 3.66 6.16 -2.64
C ASN A 52 2.92 6.94 -1.54
N ASP A 53 1.66 7.27 -1.78
CA ASP A 53 0.85 8.10 -0.89
C ASP A 53 0.51 7.41 0.44
N GLU A 54 0.28 6.10 0.43
CA GLU A 54 -0.05 5.33 1.65
C GLU A 54 1.14 5.32 2.63
N LEU A 55 2.36 5.25 2.11
CA LEU A 55 3.60 5.35 2.89
C LEU A 55 4.00 6.79 3.19
N GLY A 56 3.44 7.80 2.51
CA GLY A 56 4.02 9.15 2.48
C GLY A 56 5.45 9.17 1.92
N LEU A 57 5.75 8.29 0.97
CA LEU A 57 7.07 8.14 0.35
C LEU A 57 7.20 9.08 -0.85
N ALA A 58 8.28 9.87 -0.86
CA ALA A 58 8.79 10.56 -2.05
C ALA A 58 10.33 10.56 -2.00
N THR A 59 10.98 9.94 -2.97
CA THR A 59 12.45 9.85 -3.02
C THR A 59 12.95 9.64 -4.45
N GLU A 60 14.23 9.94 -4.69
CA GLU A 60 14.84 9.83 -6.01
C GLU A 60 16.26 9.26 -5.96
N ALA A 61 16.73 8.69 -7.06
CA ALA A 61 18.11 8.26 -7.25
C ALA A 61 18.51 8.14 -8.72
N GLU A 62 19.80 8.23 -9.01
CA GLU A 62 20.35 8.14 -10.38
C GLU A 62 20.11 6.77 -11.05
N THR A 63 20.03 5.69 -10.26
CA THR A 63 19.84 4.32 -10.77
C THR A 63 18.76 3.58 -9.98
N LEU A 64 18.15 2.55 -10.59
CA LEU A 64 17.18 1.68 -9.91
C LEU A 64 17.80 0.94 -8.72
N ASP A 65 19.09 0.59 -8.80
CA ASP A 65 19.77 -0.12 -7.71
C ASP A 65 19.92 0.78 -6.47
N VAL A 66 20.36 2.03 -6.68
CA VAL A 66 20.46 3.01 -5.59
C VAL A 66 19.07 3.34 -5.03
N LEU A 67 18.06 3.49 -5.90
CA LEU A 67 16.68 3.68 -5.47
C LEU A 67 16.20 2.50 -4.62
N THR A 68 16.45 1.26 -5.06
CA THR A 68 16.04 0.04 -4.35
C THR A 68 16.69 -0.04 -2.97
N TYR A 69 17.98 0.28 -2.86
CA TYR A 69 18.67 0.34 -1.56
C TYR A 69 18.03 1.36 -0.62
N LYS A 70 17.76 2.58 -1.09
CA LYS A 70 17.05 3.61 -0.29
C LYS A 70 15.68 3.12 0.18
N LEU A 71 14.92 2.45 -0.69
CA LEU A 71 13.60 1.91 -0.36
C LEU A 71 13.66 0.80 0.70
N GLN A 72 14.71 -0.01 0.75
CA GLN A 72 14.85 -1.03 1.79
C GLN A 72 14.92 -0.45 3.21
N GLU A 73 15.47 0.76 3.36
CA GLU A 73 15.53 1.49 4.63
C GLU A 73 14.25 2.31 4.86
N MET A 74 13.82 3.10 3.87
CA MET A 74 12.71 4.04 4.04
C MET A 74 11.35 3.35 4.19
N VAL A 75 11.09 2.27 3.45
CA VAL A 75 9.78 1.61 3.44
C VAL A 75 9.37 1.07 4.81
N PRO A 76 10.19 0.28 5.53
CA PRO A 76 9.81 -0.20 6.86
C PRO A 76 9.67 0.95 7.88
N GLU A 77 10.51 1.99 7.78
CA GLU A 77 10.43 3.16 8.66
C GLU A 77 9.12 3.94 8.47
N LEU A 78 8.79 4.27 7.22
CA LEU A 78 7.56 4.97 6.87
C LEU A 78 6.31 4.16 7.18
N ALA A 79 6.32 2.85 6.94
CA ALA A 79 5.22 1.97 7.31
C ALA A 79 4.97 1.98 8.82
N MET A 80 6.05 2.01 9.63
CA MET A 80 5.94 2.10 11.08
C MET A 80 5.44 3.47 11.54
N LEU A 81 5.92 4.57 10.95
CA LEU A 81 5.51 5.93 11.30
C LEU A 81 4.04 6.22 10.97
N ASN A 82 3.50 5.55 9.95
CA ASN A 82 2.11 5.70 9.51
C ASN A 82 1.18 4.60 10.03
N ASP A 83 1.61 3.80 11.02
CA ASP A 83 0.83 2.72 11.64
C ASP A 83 0.26 1.70 10.64
N LEU A 84 0.95 1.50 9.50
CA LEU A 84 0.53 0.54 8.48
C LEU A 84 0.75 -0.89 8.96
N GLN A 85 -0.32 -1.69 8.88
CA GLN A 85 -0.28 -3.12 9.21
C GLN A 85 0.35 -3.91 8.06
N VAL A 86 1.67 -3.97 8.04
CA VAL A 86 2.47 -4.73 7.06
C VAL A 86 3.15 -5.94 7.71
N SER A 87 3.28 -7.03 6.95
CA SER A 87 3.99 -8.22 7.42
C SER A 87 5.48 -7.93 7.59
N ARG A 88 6.12 -8.62 8.55
CA ARG A 88 7.56 -8.52 8.80
C ARG A 88 8.24 -9.84 8.42
N PRO A 89 9.30 -9.84 7.59
CA PRO A 89 9.93 -8.67 6.95
C PRO A 89 9.00 -7.99 5.92
N VAL A 90 9.10 -6.67 5.82
CA VAL A 90 8.28 -5.87 4.89
C VAL A 90 8.68 -6.24 3.47
N ARG A 91 7.71 -6.77 2.71
CA ARG A 91 7.88 -7.09 1.30
C ARG A 91 7.18 -6.03 0.46
N PHE A 92 7.87 -5.54 -0.56
CA PHE A 92 7.32 -4.62 -1.54
C PHE A 92 7.75 -5.01 -2.95
N THR A 93 6.96 -4.59 -3.94
CA THR A 93 7.28 -4.68 -5.36
C THR A 93 7.59 -3.29 -5.88
N LEU A 94 8.77 -3.10 -6.47
CA LEU A 94 9.11 -1.87 -7.20
C LEU A 94 8.63 -2.00 -8.65
N ARG A 95 7.64 -1.21 -9.04
CA ARG A 95 7.17 -1.12 -10.42
C ARG A 95 7.80 0.09 -11.10
N SER A 96 8.87 -0.17 -11.84
CA SER A 96 9.61 0.87 -12.57
C SER A 96 9.13 1.02 -14.01
N VAL A 97 8.85 2.24 -14.46
CA VAL A 97 8.53 2.57 -15.86
C VAL A 97 9.48 3.63 -16.38
N ARG A 98 10.14 3.34 -17.50
CA ARG A 98 10.90 4.33 -18.29
C ARG A 98 10.34 4.35 -19.71
N ARG A 99 10.00 5.54 -20.20
CA ARG A 99 9.55 5.75 -21.58
C ARG A 99 10.68 6.38 -22.37
N ALA A 100 10.97 5.82 -23.54
CA ALA A 100 11.97 6.36 -24.45
C ALA A 100 11.35 6.64 -25.82
N THR A 101 11.78 7.71 -26.46
CA THR A 101 11.42 8.05 -27.84
C THR A 101 12.61 7.72 -28.74
N ALA A 102 12.40 6.86 -29.74
CA ALA A 102 13.38 6.59 -30.79
C ALA A 102 13.03 7.39 -32.05
N PHE A 103 14.05 7.94 -32.71
CA PHE A 103 13.92 8.60 -34.01
C PHE A 103 14.52 7.70 -35.10
N ALA A 104 13.89 7.69 -36.28
CA ALA A 104 14.30 6.90 -37.45
C ALA A 104 15.39 7.61 -38.27
#